data_AF-A0A955N7R1-F1
#
_entry.id   AF-A0A955N7R1-F1
#
_cell.length_a   1.000
_cell.length_b   1.000
_cell.length_c   1.000
_cell.angle_alpha   90.00
_cell.angle_beta   90.00
_cell.angle_gamma   90.00
#
_symmetry.space_group_name_H-M   'P 1'
#
loop_
_entity.id
_entity.type
_entity.pdbx_description
1 polymer ?
#
loop_
_entity_poly.entity_id
_entity_poly.type
_entity_poly.pdbx_seq_one_letter_code
_entity_poly.pdbx_strand_id
1 'polypeptide(L)'
;MKTIITPSHPPLFNSPFQQSSAWLTKALDTDLTHFWMKGIKAVLSLLIMTILVGLAGGVLRIFMSLEAIVTAPLEQVFRQLIVDTLIILAIVEVFKTTVTYFSEGRVKVTFIVDTILVVMLTEIISKWFSEAHLDQWMILGGILVVLAIIRVVAVQWSPTRTEPFPECPSQRP
;
A
#
# COMPACT_ATOMS: atom_id res chain seq x y z
N MET A 1 -23.77 69.22 10.50
CA MET A 1 -24.90 68.57 9.77
C MET A 1 -24.30 67.89 8.55
N LYS A 2 -24.33 66.58 8.31
CA LYS A 2 -25.12 65.45 8.85
C LYS A 2 -24.30 64.18 8.55
N THR A 3 -24.11 63.34 9.56
CA THR A 3 -23.39 62.06 9.54
C THR A 3 -24.14 61.05 8.66
N ILE A 4 -23.46 60.41 7.71
CA ILE A 4 -24.02 59.29 6.93
C ILE A 4 -23.78 58.00 7.71
N ILE A 5 -24.87 57.40 8.18
CA ILE A 5 -24.92 56.15 8.93
C ILE A 5 -25.08 55.02 7.91
N THR A 6 -24.09 54.12 7.86
CA THR A 6 -24.18 52.85 7.15
C THR A 6 -25.00 51.87 8.00
N PRO A 7 -26.10 51.28 7.51
CA PRO A 7 -26.78 50.22 8.25
C PRO A 7 -26.01 48.91 8.05
N SER A 8 -25.21 48.53 9.05
CA SER A 8 -24.74 47.16 9.22
C SER A 8 -25.93 46.29 9.63
N HIS A 9 -26.53 45.59 8.68
CA HIS A 9 -27.45 44.49 8.98
C HIS A 9 -26.63 43.21 9.25
N PRO A 10 -26.52 42.73 10.50
CA PRO A 10 -26.28 41.31 10.73
C PRO A 10 -27.56 40.53 10.40
N PRO A 11 -27.49 39.35 9.76
CA PRO A 11 -28.65 38.47 9.69
C PRO A 11 -28.99 37.97 11.10
N LEU A 12 -29.88 38.70 11.80
CA LEU A 12 -30.48 38.30 13.08
C LEU A 12 -31.62 37.30 12.85
N PHE A 13 -31.32 36.19 12.19
CA PHE A 13 -32.23 35.05 12.14
C PHE A 13 -31.44 33.76 12.35
N ASN A 14 -30.96 33.57 13.57
CA ASN A 14 -30.49 32.26 14.04
C ASN A 14 -31.74 31.41 14.33
N SER A 15 -32.13 30.57 13.37
CA SER A 15 -33.26 29.67 13.56
C SER A 15 -32.88 28.53 14.51
N PRO A 16 -33.72 28.17 15.51
CA PRO A 16 -33.47 27.03 16.40
C PRO A 16 -33.38 25.68 15.65
N PHE A 17 -33.86 25.64 14.41
CA PHE A 17 -33.72 24.49 13.51
C PHE A 17 -32.29 24.26 13.02
N GLN A 18 -31.46 25.30 12.91
CA GLN A 18 -30.08 25.18 12.42
C GLN A 18 -29.11 24.64 13.49
N GLN A 19 -29.41 24.89 14.77
CA GLN A 19 -28.69 24.25 15.88
C GLN A 19 -29.07 22.77 16.01
N SER A 20 -30.30 22.41 15.62
CA SER A 20 -30.80 21.04 15.69
C SER A 20 -30.16 20.11 14.64
N SER A 21 -29.98 20.57 13.41
CA SER A 21 -29.29 19.77 12.39
C SER A 21 -27.81 19.61 12.69
N ALA A 22 -27.18 20.58 13.37
CA ALA A 22 -25.75 20.56 13.70
C ALA A 22 -25.35 19.51 14.76
N TRP A 23 -26.25 19.13 15.68
CA TRP A 23 -25.97 18.05 16.63
C TRP A 23 -26.21 16.66 16.01
N LEU A 24 -27.19 16.55 15.12
CA LEU A 24 -27.47 15.31 14.39
C LEU A 24 -26.34 14.95 13.42
N THR A 25 -25.82 15.91 12.66
CA THR A 25 -24.70 15.67 11.73
C THR A 25 -23.44 15.28 12.47
N LYS A 26 -23.12 15.93 13.59
CA LYS A 26 -21.97 15.55 14.43
C LYS A 26 -22.11 14.15 15.05
N ALA A 27 -23.30 13.78 15.50
CA ALA A 27 -23.54 12.45 16.06
C ALA A 27 -23.38 11.37 14.97
N LEU A 28 -23.98 11.59 13.80
CA LEU A 28 -23.87 10.68 12.65
C LEU A 28 -22.43 10.55 12.13
N ASP A 29 -21.69 11.64 11.99
CA ASP A 29 -20.29 11.60 11.56
C ASP A 29 -19.40 10.85 12.56
N THR A 30 -19.65 11.03 13.86
CA THR A 30 -18.87 10.36 14.91
C THR A 30 -19.12 8.86 14.93
N ASP A 31 -20.39 8.44 14.86
CA ASP A 31 -20.76 7.02 14.82
C ASP A 31 -20.31 6.33 13.53
N LEU A 32 -20.45 7.01 12.38
CA LEU A 32 -20.01 6.48 11.09
C LEU A 32 -18.49 6.30 11.04
N THR A 33 -17.73 7.28 11.54
CA THR A 33 -16.27 7.20 11.61
C THR A 33 -15.84 6.07 12.55
N HIS A 34 -16.50 5.91 13.69
CA HIS A 34 -16.19 4.84 14.65
C HIS A 34 -16.50 3.44 14.08
N PHE A 35 -17.63 3.28 13.41
CA PHE A 35 -17.97 2.04 12.72
C PHE A 35 -16.99 1.71 11.60
N TRP A 36 -16.63 2.72 10.80
CA TRP A 36 -15.66 2.59 9.70
C TRP A 36 -14.28 2.16 10.20
N MET A 37 -13.77 2.80 11.27
CA MET A 37 -12.51 2.40 11.91
C MET A 37 -12.54 0.97 12.43
N LYS A 38 -13.66 0.54 13.02
CA LYS A 38 -13.83 -0.82 13.53
C LYS A 38 -13.85 -1.84 12.39
N GLY A 39 -14.49 -1.50 11.26
CA GLY A 39 -14.48 -2.28 10.02
C GLY A 39 -13.08 -2.45 9.46
N ILE A 40 -12.31 -1.36 9.31
CA ILE A 40 -10.93 -1.41 8.82
C ILE A 40 -10.04 -2.28 9.72
N LYS A 41 -10.14 -2.11 11.05
CA LYS A 41 -9.37 -2.95 12.00
C LYS A 41 -9.73 -4.43 11.89
N ALA A 42 -11.01 -4.76 11.71
CA ALA A 42 -11.46 -6.13 11.53
C ALA A 42 -10.91 -6.74 10.23
N VAL A 43 -11.00 -6.01 9.11
CA VAL A 43 -10.45 -6.45 7.81
C VAL A 43 -8.95 -6.62 7.88
N LEU A 44 -8.22 -5.68 8.49
CA LEU A 44 -6.77 -5.76 8.65
C LEU A 44 -6.38 -6.98 9.50
N SER A 45 -7.07 -7.20 10.63
CA SER A 45 -6.86 -8.38 11.47
C SER A 45 -7.12 -9.69 10.71
N LEU A 46 -8.16 -9.74 9.89
CA LEU A 46 -8.50 -10.92 9.09
C LEU A 46 -7.48 -11.14 7.97
N LEU A 47 -7.00 -10.07 7.33
CA LEU A 47 -5.94 -10.12 6.31
C LEU A 47 -4.64 -10.68 6.89
N ILE A 48 -4.24 -10.18 8.07
CA ILE A 48 -3.09 -10.68 8.83
C ILE A 48 -3.24 -12.17 9.09
N MET A 49 -4.40 -12.61 9.57
CA MET A 49 -4.65 -14.02 9.86
C MET A 49 -4.55 -14.88 8.59
N THR A 50 -5.23 -14.51 7.50
CA THR A 50 -5.21 -15.23 6.23
C THR A 50 -3.79 -15.38 5.69
N ILE A 51 -2.98 -14.33 5.79
CA ILE A 51 -1.61 -14.35 5.29
C ILE A 51 -0.71 -15.19 6.19
N LEU A 52 -0.86 -15.13 7.51
CA LEU A 52 -0.15 -16.03 8.42
C LEU A 52 -0.46 -17.50 8.11
N VAL A 53 -1.74 -17.82 7.89
CA VAL A 53 -2.17 -19.20 7.55
C VAL A 53 -1.64 -19.59 6.17
N GLY A 54 -1.70 -18.71 5.18
CA GLY A 54 -1.14 -18.95 3.85
C GLY A 54 0.37 -19.18 3.86
N LEU A 55 1.11 -18.41 4.66
CA LEU A 55 2.54 -18.59 4.90
C LEU A 55 2.86 -19.91 5.57
N ALA A 56 2.16 -20.21 6.67
CA ALA A 56 2.32 -21.48 7.38
C ALA A 56 2.00 -22.66 6.45
N GLY A 57 0.92 -22.57 5.66
CA GLY A 57 0.55 -23.56 4.66
C GLY A 57 1.59 -23.70 3.54
N GLY A 58 2.14 -22.60 3.04
CA GLY A 58 3.21 -22.60 2.03
C GLY A 58 4.48 -23.28 2.53
N VAL A 59 4.90 -22.97 3.77
CA VAL A 59 6.04 -23.62 4.43
C VAL A 59 5.76 -25.11 4.63
N LEU A 60 4.60 -25.49 5.15
CA LEU A 60 4.19 -26.89 5.33
C LEU A 60 4.16 -27.64 4.00
N ARG A 61 3.68 -27.02 2.92
CA ARG A 61 3.68 -27.60 1.58
C ARG A 61 5.10 -27.88 1.11
N ILE A 62 6.03 -26.96 1.30
CA ILE A 62 7.45 -27.17 0.97
C ILE A 62 8.01 -28.36 1.76
N PHE A 63 7.73 -28.46 3.06
CA PHE A 63 8.14 -29.60 3.89
C PHE A 63 7.59 -30.95 3.39
N MET A 64 6.31 -31.00 3.00
CA MET A 64 5.70 -32.24 2.45
C MET A 64 6.24 -32.56 1.03
N SER A 65 6.47 -31.53 0.21
CA SER A 65 7.10 -31.69 -1.10
C SER A 65 8.51 -32.25 -0.98
N LEU A 66 9.24 -31.92 0.09
CA LEU A 66 10.59 -32.44 0.37
C LEU A 66 10.61 -33.95 0.63
N GLU A 67 9.55 -34.50 1.22
CA GLU A 67 9.42 -35.94 1.46
C GLU A 67 9.18 -36.72 0.15
N ALA A 68 8.46 -36.14 -0.81
CA ALA A 68 8.18 -36.74 -2.12
C ALA A 68 9.41 -36.77 -3.08
N ILE A 69 10.52 -36.11 -2.72
CA ILE A 69 11.76 -36.00 -3.52
C ILE A 69 12.47 -37.34 -3.69
N VAL A 70 12.24 -38.31 -2.80
CA VAL A 70 12.93 -39.61 -2.80
C VAL A 70 12.76 -40.37 -4.13
N THR A 71 11.77 -40.01 -4.95
CA THR A 71 11.44 -40.71 -6.21
C THR A 71 11.49 -39.85 -7.49
N ALA A 72 11.77 -38.55 -7.42
CA ALA A 72 11.68 -37.63 -8.57
C ALA A 72 13.05 -37.09 -9.03
N PRO A 73 13.21 -36.70 -10.32
CA PRO A 73 14.45 -36.09 -10.80
C PRO A 73 14.75 -34.75 -10.10
N LEU A 74 15.95 -34.64 -9.54
CA LEU A 74 16.40 -33.49 -8.72
C LEU A 74 16.21 -32.13 -9.41
N GLU A 75 16.43 -32.03 -10.72
CA GLU A 75 16.34 -30.77 -11.45
C GLU A 75 14.93 -30.15 -11.39
N GLN A 76 13.89 -30.97 -11.56
CA GLN A 76 12.51 -30.51 -11.55
C GLN A 76 12.06 -30.11 -10.13
N VAL A 77 12.63 -30.76 -9.12
CA VAL A 77 12.38 -30.46 -7.72
C VAL A 77 12.96 -29.11 -7.31
N PHE A 78 14.22 -28.81 -7.65
CA PHE A 78 14.83 -27.52 -7.33
C PHE A 78 14.12 -26.35 -8.01
N ARG A 79 13.70 -26.56 -9.26
CA ARG A 79 12.86 -25.64 -10.03
C ARG A 79 11.57 -25.30 -9.28
N GLN A 80 10.83 -26.33 -8.86
CA GLN A 80 9.58 -26.16 -8.12
C GLN A 80 9.80 -25.45 -6.77
N LEU A 81 10.84 -25.83 -6.02
CA LEU A 81 11.15 -25.24 -4.71
C LEU A 81 11.47 -23.75 -4.79
N ILE A 82 12.25 -23.33 -5.79
CA ILE A 82 12.59 -21.91 -6.00
C ILE A 82 11.31 -21.12 -6.30
N VAL A 83 10.45 -21.61 -7.19
CA VAL A 83 9.19 -20.93 -7.55
C VAL A 83 8.25 -20.83 -6.35
N ASP A 84 8.05 -21.93 -5.62
CA ASP A 84 7.19 -21.94 -4.44
C ASP A 84 7.70 -20.97 -3.35
N THR A 85 9.01 -20.88 -3.15
CA THR A 85 9.62 -19.95 -2.19
C THR A 85 9.44 -18.48 -2.61
N LEU A 86 9.60 -18.17 -3.90
CA LEU A 86 9.42 -16.82 -4.41
C LEU A 86 7.97 -16.35 -4.29
N ILE A 87 7.00 -17.24 -4.55
CA ILE A 87 5.58 -16.94 -4.35
C ILE A 87 5.30 -16.59 -2.89
N ILE A 88 5.87 -17.35 -1.95
CA ILE A 88 5.74 -17.05 -0.52
C ILE A 88 6.36 -15.69 -0.18
N LEU A 89 7.55 -15.38 -0.71
CA LEU A 89 8.22 -14.09 -0.53
C LEU A 89 7.36 -12.92 -1.04
N ALA A 90 6.79 -13.05 -2.23
CA ALA A 90 5.91 -12.03 -2.81
C ALA A 90 4.68 -11.77 -1.91
N ILE A 91 4.07 -12.81 -1.36
CA ILE A 91 2.92 -12.68 -0.44
C ILE A 91 3.34 -11.96 0.85
N VAL A 92 4.50 -12.29 1.43
CA VAL A 92 5.05 -11.61 2.62
C VAL A 92 5.31 -10.13 2.36
N GLU A 93 5.84 -9.79 1.18
CA GLU A 93 6.14 -8.40 0.81
C GLU A 93 4.86 -7.56 0.67
N VAL A 94 3.87 -8.09 -0.06
CA VAL A 94 2.54 -7.47 -0.23
C VAL A 94 1.88 -7.25 1.13
N PHE A 95 2.05 -8.19 2.04
CA PHE A 95 1.55 -8.06 3.39
C PHE A 95 2.23 -6.96 4.19
N LYS A 96 3.57 -6.96 4.22
CA LYS A 96 4.36 -5.96 4.94
C LYS A 96 4.02 -4.55 4.49
N THR A 97 3.86 -4.38 3.18
CA THR A 97 3.50 -3.08 2.58
C THR A 97 2.07 -2.67 2.87
N THR A 98 1.12 -3.61 2.92
CA THR A 98 -0.25 -3.35 3.36
C THR A 98 -0.31 -2.91 4.82
N VAL A 99 0.37 -3.61 5.74
CA VAL A 99 0.41 -3.23 7.17
C VAL A 99 1.07 -1.87 7.37
N THR A 100 2.15 -1.60 6.64
CA THR A 100 2.87 -0.30 6.69
C THR A 100 1.99 0.83 6.18
N TYR A 101 1.25 0.62 5.07
CA TYR A 101 0.30 1.57 4.51
C TYR A 101 -0.78 1.98 5.52
N PHE A 102 -1.39 1.00 6.20
CA PHE A 102 -2.41 1.28 7.20
C PHE A 102 -1.85 1.91 8.48
N SER A 103 -0.59 1.64 8.83
CA SER A 103 0.04 2.16 10.05
C SER A 103 0.54 3.60 9.91
N GLU A 104 1.08 3.98 8.74
CA GLU A 104 1.65 5.31 8.54
C GLU A 104 0.63 6.37 8.08
N GLY A 105 -0.55 5.97 7.58
CA GLY A 105 -1.62 6.88 7.16
C GLY A 105 -1.28 7.83 5.99
N ARG A 106 -0.01 7.86 5.56
CA ARG A 106 0.46 8.55 4.36
C ARG A 106 1.05 7.54 3.40
N VAL A 107 0.48 7.53 2.20
CA VAL A 107 0.94 6.71 1.08
C VAL A 107 2.28 7.26 0.59
N LYS A 108 3.41 6.82 1.16
CA LYS A 108 4.68 7.05 0.47
C LYS A 108 4.67 6.15 -0.76
N VAL A 109 4.69 6.78 -1.94
CA VAL A 109 4.68 6.09 -3.24
C VAL A 109 5.76 5.01 -3.31
N THR A 110 6.90 5.23 -2.64
CA THR A 110 8.01 4.30 -2.52
C THR A 110 7.65 2.94 -1.90
N PHE A 111 6.72 2.88 -0.94
CA PHE A 111 6.33 1.62 -0.29
C PHE A 111 5.57 0.69 -1.23
N ILE A 112 4.55 1.20 -1.93
CA ILE A 112 3.77 0.42 -2.92
C ILE A 112 4.68 -0.04 -4.04
N VAL A 113 5.60 0.83 -4.42
CA VAL A 113 6.55 0.61 -5.46
C VAL A 113 7.54 -0.52 -5.11
N ASP A 114 7.88 -0.73 -3.83
CA ASP A 114 8.69 -1.87 -3.33
C ASP A 114 8.00 -3.21 -3.49
N THR A 115 6.72 -3.23 -3.16
CA THR A 115 5.87 -4.40 -3.36
C THR A 115 5.85 -4.84 -4.81
N ILE A 116 5.65 -3.90 -5.74
CA ILE A 116 5.52 -4.20 -7.16
C ILE A 116 6.84 -4.77 -7.69
N LEU A 117 8.00 -4.32 -7.21
CA LEU A 117 9.26 -4.93 -7.64
C LEU A 117 9.41 -6.37 -7.22
N VAL A 118 9.12 -6.69 -5.95
CA VAL A 118 9.36 -8.04 -5.45
C VAL A 118 8.41 -9.04 -6.10
N VAL A 119 7.15 -8.62 -6.32
CA VAL A 119 6.17 -9.41 -7.10
C VAL A 119 6.65 -9.58 -8.55
N MET A 120 7.12 -8.51 -9.19
CA MET A 120 7.62 -8.59 -10.56
C MET A 120 8.84 -9.51 -10.65
N LEU A 121 9.81 -9.38 -9.75
CA LEU A 121 11.01 -10.22 -9.65
C LEU A 121 10.67 -11.71 -9.53
N THR A 122 9.68 -12.01 -8.70
CA THR A 122 9.16 -13.37 -8.49
C THR A 122 8.59 -13.96 -9.77
N GLU A 123 7.77 -13.19 -10.51
CA GLU A 123 7.23 -13.59 -11.80
C GLU A 123 8.33 -13.82 -12.85
N ILE A 124 9.40 -13.01 -12.85
CA ILE A 124 10.56 -13.20 -13.75
C ILE A 124 11.24 -14.52 -13.49
N ILE A 125 11.60 -14.78 -12.24
CA ILE A 125 12.41 -15.94 -11.89
C ILE A 125 11.56 -17.21 -12.05
N SER A 126 10.25 -17.12 -11.75
CA SER A 126 9.29 -18.18 -12.04
C SER A 126 9.23 -18.51 -13.53
N LYS A 127 9.13 -17.49 -14.38
CA LYS A 127 9.21 -17.69 -15.83
C LYS A 127 10.57 -18.23 -16.24
N TRP A 128 11.69 -17.67 -15.74
CA TRP A 128 13.08 -18.07 -16.01
C TRP A 128 13.28 -19.56 -15.80
N PHE A 129 12.71 -20.08 -14.73
CA PHE A 129 12.76 -21.47 -14.38
C PHE A 129 11.65 -22.31 -15.04
N SER A 130 10.96 -21.88 -16.10
CA SER A 130 9.87 -22.67 -16.71
C SER A 130 10.11 -23.09 -18.18
N GLU A 131 11.36 -23.13 -18.67
CA GLU A 131 11.73 -23.63 -20.02
C GLU A 131 11.02 -22.92 -21.20
N ALA A 132 10.96 -21.59 -21.19
CA ALA A 132 10.54 -20.85 -22.39
C ALA A 132 11.62 -20.87 -23.51
N HIS A 133 11.21 -20.57 -24.74
CA HIS A 133 12.08 -20.48 -25.92
C HIS A 133 12.98 -19.22 -25.86
N LEU A 134 14.25 -19.31 -26.31
CA LEU A 134 15.29 -18.25 -26.23
C LEU A 134 14.78 -16.84 -26.62
N ASP A 135 13.92 -16.75 -27.63
CA ASP A 135 13.37 -15.49 -28.14
C ASP A 135 12.32 -14.85 -27.21
N GLN A 136 11.55 -15.66 -26.48
CA GLN A 136 10.51 -15.18 -25.57
C GLN A 136 11.11 -14.60 -24.28
N TRP A 137 12.31 -15.03 -23.90
CA TRP A 137 13.06 -14.47 -22.75
C TRP A 137 13.52 -13.04 -22.99
N MET A 138 13.94 -12.71 -24.21
CA MET A 138 14.46 -11.38 -24.55
C MET A 138 13.37 -10.32 -24.40
N ILE A 139 12.16 -10.62 -24.87
CA ILE A 139 11.00 -9.72 -24.77
C ILE A 139 10.54 -9.62 -23.32
N LEU A 140 10.42 -10.76 -22.63
CA LEU A 140 9.95 -10.78 -21.24
C LEU A 140 10.96 -10.07 -20.31
N GLY A 141 12.25 -10.37 -20.45
CA GLY A 141 13.33 -9.71 -19.73
C GLY A 141 13.41 -8.22 -20.03
N GLY A 142 13.23 -7.81 -21.30
CA GLY A 142 13.20 -6.40 -21.69
C GLY A 142 12.06 -5.62 -21.04
N ILE A 143 10.84 -6.17 -21.04
CA ILE A 143 9.68 -5.57 -20.37
C ILE A 143 9.94 -5.41 -18.86
N LEU A 144 10.55 -6.43 -18.24
CA LEU A 144 10.86 -6.42 -16.82
C LEU A 144 11.96 -5.44 -16.43
N VAL A 145 13.02 -5.34 -17.25
CA VAL A 145 14.08 -4.35 -17.05
C VAL A 145 13.51 -2.95 -17.16
N VAL A 146 12.66 -2.69 -18.16
CA VAL A 146 11.95 -1.42 -18.31
C VAL A 146 11.09 -1.13 -17.08
N LEU A 147 10.32 -2.10 -16.60
CA LEU A 147 9.49 -1.94 -15.40
C LEU A 147 10.31 -1.69 -14.14
N ALA A 148 11.43 -2.39 -13.97
CA ALA A 148 12.34 -2.22 -12.84
C ALA A 148 13.06 -0.86 -12.88
N ILE A 149 13.46 -0.37 -14.06
CA ILE A 149 14.06 0.95 -14.24
C ILE A 149 13.03 2.05 -13.93
N ILE A 150 11.82 1.96 -14.49
CA ILE A 150 10.72 2.89 -14.20
C ILE A 150 10.49 2.96 -12.69
N ARG A 151 10.59 1.82 -12.01
CA ARG A 151 10.46 1.74 -10.57
C ARG A 151 11.56 2.49 -9.83
N VAL A 152 12.83 2.21 -10.13
CA VAL A 152 13.98 2.89 -9.51
C VAL A 152 13.88 4.40 -9.71
N VAL A 153 13.50 4.84 -10.91
CA VAL A 153 13.29 6.26 -11.21
C VAL A 153 12.13 6.83 -10.39
N ALA A 154 10.99 6.15 -10.30
CA ALA A 154 9.84 6.61 -9.51
C ALA A 154 10.16 6.73 -8.00
N VAL A 155 11.03 5.86 -7.46
CA VAL A 155 11.51 5.96 -6.07
C VAL A 155 12.45 7.14 -5.89
N GLN A 156 13.44 7.27 -6.78
CA GLN A 156 14.48 8.29 -6.68
C GLN A 156 13.93 9.70 -6.94
N TRP A 157 12.88 9.83 -7.76
CA TRP A 157 12.30 11.10 -8.18
C TRP A 157 11.05 11.50 -7.40
N SER A 158 10.69 10.83 -6.30
CA SER A 158 9.68 11.34 -5.36
C SER A 158 10.35 12.42 -4.49
N PRO A 159 10.28 13.71 -4.85
CA PRO A 159 10.96 14.74 -4.09
C PRO A 159 10.11 14.94 -2.85
N THR A 160 10.63 14.57 -1.69
CA THR A 160 10.08 15.08 -0.43
C THR A 160 10.15 16.60 -0.56
N ARG A 161 8.97 17.22 -0.66
CA ARG A 161 8.83 18.67 -0.80
C ARG A 161 9.34 19.29 0.50
N THR A 162 10.63 19.59 0.54
CA THR A 162 11.22 20.48 1.54
C THR A 162 10.68 21.86 1.22
N GLU A 163 9.50 22.19 1.75
CA GLU A 163 9.04 23.57 1.79
C GLU A 163 10.02 24.35 2.67
N PRO A 164 10.71 25.38 2.15
CA PRO A 164 11.47 26.30 2.99
C PRO A 164 10.48 27.03 3.89
N PHE A 165 10.71 26.95 5.20
CA PHE A 165 9.97 27.71 6.19
C PHE A 165 10.11 29.22 5.85
N PRO A 166 9.02 29.99 5.70
CA PRO A 166 9.15 31.42 5.48
C PRO A 166 9.75 32.06 6.74
N GLU A 167 10.95 32.61 6.60
CA GLU A 167 11.58 33.46 7.60
C GLU A 167 10.63 34.62 7.93
N CYS A 168 10.28 34.73 9.21
CA CYS A 168 9.48 35.83 9.73
C CYS A 168 10.35 37.11 9.68
N PRO A 169 9.88 38.24 9.13
CA PRO A 169 10.69 39.44 9.05
C PRO A 169 11.04 39.92 10.47
N SER A 170 12.33 39.92 10.75
CA SER A 170 12.95 40.50 11.93
C SER A 170 12.39 41.90 12.18
N GLN A 171 11.91 42.09 13.39
CA GLN A 171 11.41 43.36 13.90
C GLN A 171 12.47 44.47 13.79
N ARG A 172 11.92 45.67 13.53
CA ARG A 172 12.52 47.01 13.50
C ARG A 172 13.47 47.33 14.66
N PRO A 173 14.30 48.36 14.49
CA PRO A 173 14.27 49.52 15.39
C PRO A 173 13.48 50.69 14.78
#